data_AF-A0A2L0EVV2-F1
#
_entry.id   AF-A0A2L0EVV2-F1
#
_cell.length_a   1.000
_cell.length_b   1.000
_cell.length_c   1.000
_cell.angle_alpha   90.00
_cell.angle_beta   90.00
_cell.angle_gamma   90.00
#
_symmetry.space_group_name_H-M   'P 1'
#
loop_
_entity.id
_entity.type
_entity.pdbx_description
1 polymer ?
#
loop_
_entity_poly.entity_id
_entity_poly.type
_entity_poly.pdbx_seq_one_letter_code
_entity_poly.pdbx_strand_id
1 'polypeptide(L)'
;MSPFSDTTAAFLRRAGRGARGWTRSALVKWLRKQRAPVLEAHIAWEERLARMVEDGAVPLGSSCLLEVGDVCFGTAQINAPWQSWAVVRRDEGTYVLVGKNRSGNTRLYMDAQGRLARQRGALWVPLAASPVAHVERLAAKDGTAPWTLEVPRRVGAALAEALAVPRLDPASDELCVCWSGAHVVLLDGQWERPLAEATTIFVRDAAALPPLFEVLARLGLPAQVRPTAAATRAAEDVRREQPADVAEAPIALSYAAPTDACSGELVIEGSAIVQRVRDEKGATVERGVFAMDKVVLDQRMLASAHLAGRASARACAYLDAQWLQRDPRKACSHEALSATLRGRDLPVLHAALEFESWMGGFVFENGPEGNGYGPLHMLQVHDALGVRGGSDPPHPGGLQVEGDFPHTRWRWNALSLLPVGDAGGVRLYAAEDGLLYAHVRELDMVEPAAASARSFLEGLALEHAFAAMRLSAVEIAADMGEQIGGALGAVRDDVASDQVRSFWHAPDLLLCAYHGSAGRGRTTRVISTDTGRLGDAVRAALAADPAVKVGATHAVFDPLHAVEERVVRCF
;
A
#
# COMPACT_ATOMS: atom_id res chain seq x y z
N MET A 1 -4.26 -27.11 -31.17
CA MET A 1 -4.53 -25.66 -31.40
C MET A 1 -4.19 -24.92 -30.13
N SER A 2 -3.42 -23.84 -30.22
CA SER A 2 -3.04 -23.01 -29.07
C SER A 2 -4.31 -22.48 -28.37
N PRO A 3 -4.41 -22.55 -27.03
CA PRO A 3 -5.49 -21.91 -26.28
C PRO A 3 -5.35 -20.38 -26.25
N PHE A 4 -4.19 -19.88 -26.69
CA PHE A 4 -3.87 -18.46 -26.76
C PHE A 4 -4.04 -17.91 -28.16
N SER A 5 -4.44 -16.65 -28.25
CA SER A 5 -4.41 -15.81 -29.44
C SER A 5 -3.02 -15.82 -30.08
N ASP A 6 -2.97 -15.62 -31.39
CA ASP A 6 -1.70 -15.56 -32.13
C ASP A 6 -0.75 -14.49 -31.56
N THR A 7 -1.32 -13.38 -31.09
CA THR A 7 -0.59 -12.29 -30.42
C THR A 7 0.08 -12.77 -29.13
N THR A 8 -0.67 -13.45 -28.26
CA THR A 8 -0.13 -13.97 -27.00
C THR A 8 0.88 -15.10 -27.24
N ALA A 9 0.63 -15.99 -28.21
CA ALA A 9 1.59 -17.01 -28.59
C ALA A 9 2.89 -16.40 -29.18
N ALA A 10 2.80 -15.33 -29.98
CA ALA A 10 3.97 -14.61 -30.47
C ALA A 10 4.75 -13.91 -29.35
N PHE A 11 4.03 -13.30 -28.40
CA PHE A 11 4.62 -12.70 -27.20
C PHE A 11 5.41 -13.73 -26.37
N LEU A 12 4.78 -14.87 -26.05
CA LEU A 12 5.39 -15.95 -25.26
C LEU A 12 6.62 -16.55 -25.95
N ARG A 13 6.57 -16.69 -27.28
CA ARG A 13 7.72 -17.13 -28.09
C ARG A 13 8.87 -16.14 -28.06
N ARG A 14 8.61 -14.85 -28.28
CA ARG A 14 9.62 -13.79 -28.24
C ARG A 14 10.29 -13.68 -26.87
N ALA A 15 9.54 -13.89 -25.80
CA ALA A 15 10.05 -13.73 -24.44
C ALA A 15 10.93 -14.90 -23.97
N GLY A 16 10.86 -16.09 -24.60
CA GLY A 16 11.67 -17.25 -24.20
C GLY A 16 11.21 -17.91 -22.89
N ARG A 17 9.94 -17.77 -22.52
CA ARG A 17 9.42 -17.96 -21.15
C ARG A 17 8.45 -19.14 -20.99
N GLY A 18 8.68 -20.30 -21.61
CA GLY A 18 7.75 -21.44 -21.48
C GLY A 18 7.99 -22.34 -20.28
N ALA A 19 6.91 -22.90 -19.74
CA ALA A 19 6.92 -23.86 -18.64
C ALA A 19 6.87 -25.29 -19.18
N ARG A 20 7.62 -26.22 -18.57
CA ARG A 20 7.44 -27.66 -18.82
C ARG A 20 6.03 -28.18 -18.48
N GLY A 21 5.29 -27.48 -17.60
CA GLY A 21 4.03 -27.95 -17.04
C GLY A 21 4.21 -29.24 -16.23
N TRP A 22 3.11 -29.82 -15.76
CA TRP A 22 3.10 -31.14 -15.13
C TRP A 22 2.27 -32.14 -15.93
N THR A 23 2.71 -33.38 -15.96
CA THR A 23 1.80 -34.49 -16.30
C THR A 23 0.81 -34.68 -15.15
N ARG A 24 -0.43 -35.05 -15.47
CA ARG A 24 -1.46 -35.32 -14.46
C ARG A 24 -1.01 -36.28 -13.37
N SER A 25 -0.37 -37.38 -13.73
CA SER A 25 0.14 -38.37 -12.76
C SER A 25 1.15 -37.77 -11.79
N ALA A 26 2.08 -36.93 -12.28
CA ALA A 26 3.07 -36.27 -11.45
C ALA A 26 2.43 -35.22 -10.54
N LEU A 27 1.51 -34.41 -11.08
CA LEU A 27 0.82 -33.36 -10.34
C LEU A 27 -0.07 -33.93 -9.23
N VAL A 28 -0.88 -34.95 -9.54
CA VAL A 28 -1.76 -35.62 -8.57
C VAL A 28 -0.94 -36.24 -7.44
N LYS A 29 0.18 -36.92 -7.77
CA LYS A 29 1.09 -37.47 -6.78
C LYS A 29 1.66 -36.38 -5.88
N TRP A 30 2.06 -35.26 -6.46
CA TRP A 30 2.58 -34.11 -5.73
C TRP A 30 1.52 -33.46 -4.83
N LEU A 31 0.31 -33.17 -5.34
CA LEU A 31 -0.81 -32.60 -4.59
C LEU A 31 -1.17 -33.47 -3.38
N ARG A 32 -1.25 -34.79 -3.56
CA ARG A 32 -1.49 -35.75 -2.48
C ARG A 32 -0.38 -35.71 -1.42
N LYS A 33 0.89 -35.64 -1.84
CA LYS A 33 2.04 -35.51 -0.92
C LYS A 33 1.93 -34.24 -0.07
N GLN A 34 1.45 -33.14 -0.66
CA GLN A 34 1.26 -31.85 0.03
C GLN A 34 -0.08 -31.74 0.79
N ARG A 35 -0.88 -32.80 0.83
CA ARG A 35 -2.25 -32.79 1.40
C ARG A 35 -3.15 -31.70 0.78
N ALA A 36 -2.87 -31.36 -0.48
CA ALA A 36 -3.65 -30.42 -1.27
C ALA A 36 -4.85 -31.11 -1.94
N PRO A 37 -5.98 -30.40 -2.14
CA PRO A 37 -7.06 -30.94 -2.94
C PRO A 37 -6.59 -31.18 -4.38
N VAL A 38 -7.13 -32.23 -4.99
CA VAL A 38 -6.95 -32.50 -6.40
C VAL A 38 -8.05 -31.75 -7.15
N LEU A 39 -7.71 -30.60 -7.72
CA LEU A 39 -8.64 -29.78 -8.50
C LEU A 39 -8.46 -30.11 -9.99
N GLU A 40 -9.54 -30.54 -10.66
CA GLU A 40 -9.49 -30.88 -12.09
C GLU A 40 -9.13 -29.67 -12.96
N ALA A 41 -9.59 -28.47 -12.61
CA ALA A 41 -9.24 -27.25 -13.31
C ALA A 41 -7.72 -26.95 -13.24
N HIS A 42 -7.09 -27.24 -12.10
CA HIS A 42 -5.65 -27.09 -11.94
C HIS A 42 -4.87 -28.12 -12.76
N ILE A 43 -5.32 -29.38 -12.79
CA ILE A 43 -4.72 -30.41 -13.65
C ILE A 43 -4.84 -30.00 -15.12
N ALA A 44 -6.04 -29.60 -15.55
CA ALA A 44 -6.29 -29.22 -16.93
C ALA A 44 -5.42 -28.03 -17.36
N TRP A 45 -5.15 -27.08 -16.46
CA TRP A 45 -4.24 -25.97 -16.70
C TRP A 45 -2.78 -26.44 -16.88
N GLU A 46 -2.27 -27.27 -15.97
CA GLU A 46 -0.88 -27.76 -16.03
C GLU A 46 -0.63 -28.70 -17.23
N GLU A 47 -1.59 -29.56 -17.57
CA GLU A 47 -1.53 -30.39 -18.79
C GLU A 47 -1.62 -29.55 -20.07
N ARG A 48 -2.28 -28.39 -20.02
CA ARG A 48 -2.36 -27.45 -21.14
C ARG A 48 -1.02 -26.75 -21.34
N LEU A 49 -0.36 -26.33 -20.25
CA LEU A 49 1.00 -25.78 -20.30
C LEU A 49 1.98 -26.79 -20.88
N ALA A 50 1.93 -28.05 -20.44
CA ALA A 50 2.78 -29.12 -20.96
C ALA A 50 2.59 -29.33 -22.47
N ARG A 51 1.34 -29.45 -22.93
CA ARG A 51 1.01 -29.62 -24.36
C ARG A 51 1.48 -28.45 -25.22
N MET A 52 1.38 -27.22 -24.73
CA MET A 52 1.85 -26.05 -25.50
C MET A 52 3.35 -26.07 -25.78
N VAL A 53 4.14 -26.67 -24.88
CA VAL A 53 5.57 -26.87 -25.10
C VAL A 53 5.84 -28.02 -26.07
N GLU A 54 5.10 -29.13 -25.93
CA GLU A 54 5.20 -30.28 -26.84
C GLU A 54 4.86 -29.89 -28.29
N ASP A 55 3.81 -29.08 -28.48
CA ASP A 55 3.37 -28.56 -29.77
C ASP A 55 4.29 -27.45 -30.34
N GLY A 56 5.33 -27.03 -29.60
CA GLY A 56 6.23 -25.95 -30.00
C GLY A 56 5.59 -24.55 -30.02
N ALA A 57 4.39 -24.40 -29.44
CA ALA A 57 3.67 -23.13 -29.39
C ALA A 57 4.36 -22.11 -28.46
N VAL A 58 5.09 -22.59 -27.45
CA VAL A 58 5.91 -21.77 -26.54
C VAL A 58 7.28 -22.44 -26.36
N PRO A 59 8.40 -21.68 -26.38
CA PRO A 59 9.74 -22.24 -26.25
C PRO A 59 9.92 -22.90 -24.88
N LEU A 60 10.60 -24.03 -24.83
CA LEU A 60 11.00 -24.66 -23.58
C LEU A 60 11.95 -23.73 -22.81
N GLY A 61 11.46 -23.14 -21.71
CA GLY A 61 12.29 -22.33 -20.82
C GLY A 61 13.22 -23.19 -19.95
N SER A 62 14.25 -22.56 -19.37
CA SER A 62 15.13 -23.18 -18.37
C SER A 62 14.44 -23.37 -17.01
N SER A 63 13.31 -22.70 -16.78
CA SER A 63 12.48 -22.81 -15.58
C SER A 63 11.21 -23.63 -15.86
N CYS A 64 10.67 -24.30 -14.83
CA CYS A 64 9.36 -24.95 -14.90
C CYS A 64 8.20 -23.94 -14.78
N LEU A 65 8.41 -22.66 -15.14
CA LEU A 65 7.47 -21.57 -14.93
C LEU A 65 7.14 -20.89 -16.25
N LEU A 66 5.86 -20.54 -16.43
CA LEU A 66 5.42 -19.68 -17.53
C LEU A 66 5.53 -18.26 -17.00
N GLU A 67 6.47 -17.50 -17.54
CA GLU A 67 6.66 -16.11 -17.13
C GLU A 67 5.98 -15.16 -18.12
N VAL A 68 5.10 -14.30 -17.62
CA VAL A 68 4.35 -13.30 -18.41
C VAL A 68 4.43 -11.98 -17.67
N GLY A 69 5.15 -10.99 -18.21
CA GLY A 69 5.44 -9.75 -17.50
C GLY A 69 6.18 -10.00 -16.17
N ASP A 70 5.58 -9.54 -15.08
CA ASP A 70 6.04 -9.68 -13.69
C ASP A 70 5.46 -10.92 -12.98
N VAL A 71 4.62 -11.70 -13.65
CA VAL A 71 3.95 -12.89 -13.11
C VAL A 71 4.62 -14.18 -13.60
N CYS A 72 4.80 -15.12 -12.68
CA CYS A 72 5.28 -16.47 -12.94
C CYS A 72 4.16 -17.47 -12.59
N PHE A 73 3.65 -18.20 -13.57
CA PHE A 73 2.77 -19.34 -13.35
C PHE A 73 3.59 -20.63 -13.24
N GLY A 74 3.21 -21.51 -12.33
CA GLY A 74 3.78 -22.83 -12.20
C GLY A 74 3.99 -23.25 -10.76
N THR A 75 3.56 -24.47 -10.45
CA THR A 75 3.63 -25.07 -9.11
C THR A 75 5.03 -25.56 -8.72
N ALA A 76 5.98 -25.57 -9.66
CA ALA A 76 7.30 -26.18 -9.50
C ALA A 76 8.26 -25.46 -8.55
N GLN A 77 7.99 -24.21 -8.14
CA GLN A 77 8.82 -23.52 -7.14
C GLN A 77 8.58 -23.95 -5.69
N ILE A 78 7.62 -24.85 -5.44
CA ILE A 78 7.35 -25.38 -4.09
C ILE A 78 8.23 -26.62 -3.84
N ASN A 79 9.55 -26.41 -3.91
CA ASN A 79 10.56 -27.41 -3.52
C ASN A 79 11.04 -27.23 -2.07
N ALA A 80 10.43 -26.31 -1.30
CA ALA A 80 10.71 -26.16 0.12
C ALA A 80 9.66 -26.92 0.96
N PRO A 81 10.03 -27.98 1.71
CA PRO A 81 9.10 -28.82 2.47
C PRO A 81 8.38 -28.11 3.66
N TRP A 82 8.59 -26.81 3.85
CA TRP A 82 8.10 -26.03 4.99
C TRP A 82 7.01 -25.01 4.64
N GLN A 83 6.59 -24.91 3.36
CA GLN A 83 5.64 -23.87 2.92
C GLN A 83 4.19 -24.33 3.09
N SER A 84 3.57 -23.96 4.21
CA SER A 84 2.15 -24.17 4.54
C SER A 84 1.14 -23.40 3.66
N TRP A 85 1.61 -22.66 2.64
CA TRP A 85 0.80 -21.74 1.83
C TRP A 85 0.33 -22.30 0.48
N ALA A 86 0.59 -23.58 0.20
CA ALA A 86 0.22 -24.22 -1.08
C ALA A 86 -1.31 -24.36 -1.25
N VAL A 87 -2.05 -24.38 -0.14
CA VAL A 87 -3.50 -24.62 -0.09
C VAL A 87 -4.12 -23.68 0.92
N VAL A 88 -5.17 -22.97 0.51
CA VAL A 88 -5.96 -22.13 1.42
C VAL A 88 -7.38 -22.66 1.41
N ARG A 89 -7.89 -23.04 2.59
CA ARG A 89 -9.29 -23.43 2.80
C ARG A 89 -10.02 -22.24 3.41
N ARG A 90 -11.14 -21.83 2.82
CA ARG A 90 -12.04 -20.79 3.34
C ARG A 90 -13.48 -21.31 3.30
N ASP A 91 -14.38 -20.59 3.95
CA ASP A 91 -15.81 -20.89 3.96
C ASP A 91 -16.41 -20.90 2.53
N GLU A 92 -15.85 -20.10 1.63
CA GLU A 92 -16.27 -19.99 0.22
C GLU A 92 -15.65 -21.04 -0.71
N GLY A 93 -14.65 -21.82 -0.26
CA GLY A 93 -14.04 -22.86 -1.08
C GLY A 93 -12.57 -23.17 -0.78
N THR A 94 -11.99 -24.06 -1.60
CA THR A 94 -10.56 -24.39 -1.51
C THR A 94 -9.79 -23.82 -2.68
N TYR A 95 -8.67 -23.18 -2.36
CA TYR A 95 -7.77 -22.54 -3.31
C TYR A 95 -6.40 -23.20 -3.31
N VAL A 96 -5.80 -23.36 -4.49
CA VAL A 96 -4.45 -23.92 -4.67
C VAL A 96 -3.55 -22.88 -5.32
N LEU A 97 -2.32 -22.75 -4.81
CA LEU A 97 -1.33 -21.84 -5.38
C LEU A 97 -0.93 -22.30 -6.78
N VAL A 98 -1.07 -21.42 -7.78
CA VAL A 98 -0.76 -21.70 -9.19
C VAL A 98 0.28 -20.74 -9.78
N GLY A 99 0.67 -19.70 -9.04
CA GLY A 99 1.70 -18.77 -9.48
C GLY A 99 2.04 -17.72 -8.43
N LYS A 100 3.01 -16.88 -8.77
CA LYS A 100 3.41 -15.72 -7.96
C LYS A 100 4.03 -14.66 -8.86
N ASN A 101 4.12 -13.42 -8.38
CA ASN A 101 4.93 -12.43 -9.07
C ASN A 101 6.44 -12.65 -8.84
N ARG A 102 7.29 -11.98 -9.62
CA ARG A 102 8.75 -12.09 -9.56
C ARG A 102 9.32 -11.75 -8.18
N SER A 103 8.73 -10.80 -7.46
CA SER A 103 9.15 -10.46 -6.09
C SER A 103 8.70 -11.48 -5.04
N GLY A 104 7.80 -12.41 -5.39
CA GLY A 104 7.25 -13.42 -4.47
C GLY A 104 6.22 -12.89 -3.47
N ASN A 105 5.95 -11.58 -3.49
CA ASN A 105 5.04 -10.90 -2.57
C ASN A 105 3.57 -11.07 -2.96
N THR A 106 3.29 -11.28 -4.25
CA THR A 106 1.95 -11.55 -4.76
C THR A 106 1.83 -13.01 -5.11
N ARG A 107 0.82 -13.68 -4.56
CA ARG A 107 0.53 -15.09 -4.80
C ARG A 107 -0.79 -15.23 -5.56
N LEU A 108 -0.78 -16.09 -6.57
CA LEU A 108 -1.92 -16.40 -7.43
C LEU A 108 -2.45 -17.77 -7.09
N TYR A 109 -3.75 -17.82 -6.86
CA TYR A 109 -4.47 -18.98 -6.40
C TYR A 109 -5.62 -19.30 -7.35
N MET A 110 -5.92 -20.59 -7.47
CA MET A 110 -6.99 -21.11 -8.30
C MET A 110 -8.02 -21.85 -7.44
N ASP A 111 -9.30 -21.59 -7.67
CA ASP A 111 -10.40 -22.32 -7.04
C ASP A 111 -10.76 -23.62 -7.79
N ALA A 112 -11.76 -24.34 -7.30
CA ALA A 112 -12.23 -25.58 -7.91
C ALA A 112 -12.84 -25.39 -9.31
N GLN A 113 -13.34 -24.19 -9.61
CA GLN A 113 -13.94 -23.80 -10.88
C GLN A 113 -12.88 -23.33 -11.89
N GLY A 114 -11.63 -23.18 -11.48
CA GLY A 114 -10.54 -22.69 -12.31
C GLY A 114 -10.39 -21.18 -12.35
N ARG A 115 -11.14 -20.45 -11.51
CA ARG A 115 -11.03 -19.00 -11.41
C ARG A 115 -9.78 -18.62 -10.65
N LEU A 116 -9.18 -17.51 -11.06
CA LEU A 116 -7.99 -16.98 -10.43
C LEU A 116 -8.34 -15.90 -9.42
N ALA A 117 -7.68 -15.98 -8.27
CA ALA A 117 -7.66 -14.96 -7.25
C ALA A 117 -6.24 -14.69 -6.80
N ARG A 118 -6.00 -13.50 -6.26
CA ARG A 118 -4.75 -13.11 -5.63
C ARG A 118 -4.95 -12.88 -4.15
N GLN A 119 -3.98 -13.31 -3.35
CA GLN A 119 -3.93 -12.95 -1.94
C GLN A 119 -3.09 -11.68 -1.74
N ARG A 120 -3.65 -10.69 -1.05
CA ARG A 120 -2.99 -9.46 -0.59
C ARG A 120 -3.24 -9.28 0.91
N GLY A 121 -2.31 -9.73 1.73
CA GLY A 121 -2.54 -9.84 3.18
C GLY A 121 -3.68 -10.81 3.50
N ALA A 122 -4.74 -10.32 4.16
CA ALA A 122 -5.95 -11.09 4.45
C ALA A 122 -6.98 -11.09 3.30
N LEU A 123 -6.80 -10.21 2.30
CA LEU A 123 -7.75 -9.98 1.22
C LEU A 123 -7.51 -10.92 0.05
N TRP A 124 -8.61 -11.34 -0.57
CA TRP A 124 -8.64 -12.16 -1.76
C TRP A 124 -9.32 -11.40 -2.88
N VAL A 125 -8.58 -11.21 -3.98
CA VAL A 125 -9.02 -10.38 -5.11
C VAL A 125 -9.23 -11.28 -6.30
N PRO A 126 -10.47 -11.45 -6.81
CA PRO A 126 -10.71 -12.12 -8.09
C PRO A 126 -9.93 -11.42 -9.21
N LEU A 127 -9.27 -12.19 -10.06
CA LEU A 127 -8.42 -11.68 -11.14
C LEU A 127 -8.93 -12.04 -12.52
N ALA A 128 -9.42 -13.26 -12.68
CA ALA A 128 -9.94 -13.76 -13.94
C ALA A 128 -10.81 -15.00 -13.73
N ALA A 129 -11.72 -15.22 -14.66
CA ALA A 129 -12.50 -16.45 -14.76
C ALA A 129 -11.62 -17.68 -15.10
N SER A 130 -10.43 -17.45 -15.66
CA SER A 130 -9.46 -18.50 -15.96
C SER A 130 -8.01 -17.97 -16.06
N PRO A 131 -7.00 -18.85 -15.95
CA PRO A 131 -5.61 -18.48 -16.21
C PRO A 131 -5.36 -18.02 -17.64
N VAL A 132 -6.11 -18.56 -18.61
CA VAL A 132 -5.99 -18.15 -20.01
C VAL A 132 -6.35 -16.68 -20.16
N ALA A 133 -7.52 -16.28 -19.64
CA ALA A 133 -7.95 -14.88 -19.68
C ALA A 133 -6.95 -13.95 -18.99
N HIS A 134 -6.36 -14.37 -17.86
CA HIS A 134 -5.33 -13.59 -17.18
C HIS A 134 -4.02 -13.48 -17.97
N VAL A 135 -3.57 -14.55 -18.61
CA VAL A 135 -2.36 -14.54 -19.45
C VAL A 135 -2.56 -13.70 -20.71
N GLU A 136 -3.71 -13.80 -21.38
CA GLU A 136 -4.06 -12.98 -22.55
C GLU A 136 -4.06 -11.50 -22.23
N ARG A 137 -4.66 -11.17 -21.09
CA ARG A 137 -4.59 -9.84 -20.47
C ARG A 137 -3.16 -9.37 -20.30
N LEU A 138 -2.33 -10.15 -19.59
CA LEU A 138 -0.94 -9.80 -19.30
C LEU A 138 -0.13 -9.62 -20.59
N ALA A 139 -0.31 -10.50 -21.57
CA ALA A 139 0.38 -10.41 -22.86
C ALA A 139 -0.06 -9.19 -23.68
N ALA A 140 -1.34 -8.80 -23.64
CA ALA A 140 -1.82 -7.58 -24.27
C ALA A 140 -1.16 -6.33 -23.68
N LYS A 141 -0.90 -6.33 -22.35
CA LYS A 141 -0.22 -5.26 -21.61
C LYS A 141 1.30 -5.21 -21.86
N ASP A 142 1.99 -6.36 -21.86
CA ASP A 142 3.47 -6.45 -21.78
C ASP A 142 4.21 -5.97 -23.06
N GLY A 143 3.50 -5.38 -24.02
CA GLY A 143 4.09 -4.55 -25.06
C GLY A 143 4.35 -3.14 -24.51
N THR A 144 5.35 -2.97 -23.63
CA THR A 144 5.97 -1.69 -23.21
C THR A 144 5.11 -0.45 -23.45
N ALA A 145 3.92 -0.36 -22.84
CA ALA A 145 3.08 0.82 -22.99
C ALA A 145 3.71 1.96 -22.15
N PRO A 146 4.35 2.98 -22.76
CA PRO A 146 4.95 4.10 -22.03
C PRO A 146 3.94 4.85 -21.14
N TRP A 147 2.65 4.83 -21.47
CA TRP A 147 1.64 5.50 -20.65
C TRP A 147 0.49 4.58 -20.27
N THR A 148 -0.01 4.77 -19.05
CA THR A 148 -1.26 4.19 -18.58
C THR A 148 -2.17 5.35 -18.18
N LEU A 149 -3.36 5.45 -18.78
CA LEU A 149 -4.41 6.37 -18.34
C LEU A 149 -5.49 5.59 -17.60
N GLU A 150 -6.09 6.18 -16.58
CA GLU A 150 -7.23 5.62 -15.85
C GLU A 150 -8.42 6.59 -15.98
N VAL A 151 -9.54 6.09 -16.48
CA VAL A 151 -10.83 6.78 -16.48
C VAL A 151 -11.66 6.17 -15.35
N PRO A 152 -12.11 6.95 -14.35
CA PRO A 152 -12.74 6.43 -13.14
C PRO A 152 -14.20 5.98 -13.34
N ARG A 153 -14.53 5.44 -14.52
CA ARG A 153 -15.83 4.88 -14.90
C ARG A 153 -15.61 3.74 -15.90
N ARG A 154 -16.56 2.80 -15.98
CA ARG A 154 -16.55 1.76 -17.02
C ARG A 154 -17.05 2.29 -18.36
N VAL A 155 -16.12 2.70 -19.21
CA VAL A 155 -16.37 3.35 -20.50
C VAL A 155 -15.62 2.67 -21.65
N GLY A 156 -15.10 1.47 -21.41
CA GLY A 156 -14.25 0.75 -22.37
C GLY A 156 -14.92 0.51 -23.70
N ALA A 157 -16.22 0.18 -23.70
CA ALA A 157 -16.98 -0.03 -24.94
C ALA A 157 -17.09 1.25 -25.79
N ALA A 158 -17.46 2.38 -25.17
CA ALA A 158 -17.60 3.67 -25.85
C ALA A 158 -16.24 4.18 -26.38
N LEU A 159 -15.17 4.00 -25.59
CA LEU A 159 -13.81 4.31 -26.02
C LEU A 159 -13.35 3.41 -27.16
N ALA A 160 -13.62 2.10 -27.08
CA ALA A 160 -13.24 1.13 -28.10
C ALA A 160 -13.93 1.43 -29.43
N GLU A 161 -15.23 1.75 -29.40
CA GLU A 161 -15.97 2.17 -30.59
C GLU A 161 -15.39 3.45 -31.19
N ALA A 162 -15.17 4.47 -30.36
CA ALA A 162 -14.65 5.76 -30.80
C ALA A 162 -13.21 5.69 -31.35
N LEU A 163 -12.40 4.76 -30.86
CA LEU A 163 -11.00 4.54 -31.28
C LEU A 163 -10.86 3.40 -32.31
N ALA A 164 -11.97 2.78 -32.72
CA ALA A 164 -12.00 1.61 -33.59
C ALA A 164 -11.09 0.45 -33.11
N VAL A 165 -11.10 0.18 -31.81
CA VAL A 165 -10.27 -0.86 -31.17
C VAL A 165 -11.10 -2.14 -31.03
N PRO A 166 -10.68 -3.27 -31.63
CA PRO A 166 -11.44 -4.51 -31.56
C PRO A 166 -11.36 -5.14 -30.18
N ARG A 167 -12.45 -5.83 -29.80
CA ARG A 167 -12.49 -6.62 -28.57
C ARG A 167 -11.55 -7.81 -28.67
N LEU A 168 -10.81 -8.06 -27.60
CA LEU A 168 -9.97 -9.23 -27.43
C LEU A 168 -10.73 -10.28 -26.60
N ASP A 169 -11.51 -11.11 -27.28
CA ASP A 169 -12.37 -12.11 -26.63
C ASP A 169 -11.62 -13.06 -25.69
N PRO A 170 -10.44 -13.60 -26.05
CA PRO A 170 -9.68 -14.48 -25.14
C PRO A 170 -9.23 -13.80 -23.84
N ALA A 171 -9.08 -12.46 -23.83
CA ALA A 171 -8.73 -11.66 -22.66
C ALA A 171 -9.94 -11.11 -21.90
N SER A 172 -11.16 -11.37 -22.40
CA SER A 172 -12.40 -10.83 -21.85
C SER A 172 -13.19 -11.90 -21.09
N ASP A 173 -13.67 -11.57 -19.90
CA ASP A 173 -14.55 -12.44 -19.09
C ASP A 173 -15.56 -11.58 -18.31
N GLU A 174 -16.30 -12.19 -17.37
CA GLU A 174 -17.30 -11.51 -16.54
C GLU A 174 -16.71 -10.45 -15.60
N LEU A 175 -15.43 -10.52 -15.26
CA LEU A 175 -14.76 -9.58 -14.35
C LEU A 175 -14.22 -8.37 -15.10
N CYS A 176 -13.75 -8.59 -16.33
CA CYS A 176 -13.03 -7.59 -17.09
C CYS A 176 -13.15 -7.81 -18.61
N VAL A 177 -13.40 -6.74 -19.34
CA VAL A 177 -13.43 -6.74 -20.81
C VAL A 177 -12.17 -6.07 -21.35
N CYS A 178 -11.56 -6.66 -22.37
CA CYS A 178 -10.31 -6.19 -22.95
C CYS A 178 -10.49 -5.90 -24.44
N TRP A 179 -9.95 -4.78 -24.91
CA TRP A 179 -9.84 -4.42 -26.32
C TRP A 179 -8.37 -4.13 -26.62
N SER A 180 -7.87 -4.61 -27.76
CA SER A 180 -6.46 -4.44 -28.12
C SER A 180 -6.33 -4.00 -29.57
N GLY A 181 -5.81 -2.80 -29.78
CA GLY A 181 -5.47 -2.26 -31.09
C GLY A 181 -3.96 -2.30 -31.33
N ALA A 182 -3.51 -1.63 -32.39
CA ALA A 182 -2.07 -1.47 -32.63
C ALA A 182 -1.43 -0.57 -31.56
N HIS A 183 -2.08 0.55 -31.25
CA HIS A 183 -1.51 1.65 -30.47
C HIS A 183 -2.02 1.75 -29.02
N VAL A 184 -3.17 1.14 -28.72
CA VAL A 184 -3.77 1.17 -27.38
C VAL A 184 -4.34 -0.18 -26.98
N VAL A 185 -4.37 -0.44 -25.68
CA VAL A 185 -5.15 -1.51 -25.06
C VAL A 185 -6.09 -0.88 -24.05
N LEU A 186 -7.38 -1.19 -24.18
CA LEU A 186 -8.41 -0.75 -23.25
C LEU A 186 -8.78 -1.93 -22.38
N LEU A 187 -8.89 -1.66 -21.08
CA LEU A 187 -9.22 -2.66 -20.12
C LEU A 187 -10.27 -2.12 -19.16
N ASP A 188 -11.46 -2.68 -19.24
CA ASP A 188 -12.62 -2.22 -18.49
C ASP A 188 -12.95 -3.19 -17.37
N GLY A 189 -12.75 -2.76 -16.12
CA GLY A 189 -12.95 -3.57 -14.93
C GLY A 189 -11.69 -3.85 -14.11
N GLN A 190 -11.68 -4.96 -13.37
CA GLN A 190 -10.72 -5.21 -12.31
C GLN A 190 -9.45 -5.89 -12.83
N TRP A 191 -8.40 -5.10 -13.07
CA TRP A 191 -7.05 -5.64 -13.37
C TRP A 191 -6.32 -6.08 -12.11
N GLU A 192 -6.23 -5.17 -11.14
CA GLU A 192 -5.46 -5.35 -9.92
C GLU A 192 -6.16 -4.74 -8.68
N ARG A 193 -7.40 -4.30 -8.81
CA ARG A 193 -8.13 -3.63 -7.73
C ARG A 193 -9.47 -4.31 -7.50
N PRO A 194 -9.78 -4.73 -6.26
CA PRO A 194 -10.99 -5.49 -5.96
C PRO A 194 -12.32 -4.77 -6.22
N LEU A 195 -12.33 -3.51 -6.68
CA LEU A 195 -13.54 -2.73 -6.97
C LEU A 195 -13.39 -1.67 -8.09
N ALA A 196 -12.44 -1.80 -9.02
CA ALA A 196 -12.30 -0.78 -10.07
C ALA A 196 -13.52 -0.76 -11.02
N GLU A 197 -14.44 0.19 -10.81
CA GLU A 197 -15.37 0.69 -11.82
C GLU A 197 -14.64 1.67 -12.74
N ALA A 198 -13.52 1.25 -13.31
CA ALA A 198 -12.67 2.10 -14.11
C ALA A 198 -12.26 1.41 -15.40
N THR A 199 -12.00 2.22 -16.42
CA THR A 199 -11.34 1.79 -17.65
C THR A 199 -9.89 2.23 -17.59
N THR A 200 -8.97 1.27 -17.68
CA THR A 200 -7.53 1.50 -17.83
C THR A 200 -7.17 1.47 -19.31
N ILE A 201 -6.38 2.44 -19.75
CA ILE A 201 -5.93 2.61 -21.13
C ILE A 201 -4.41 2.51 -21.15
N PHE A 202 -3.87 1.45 -21.74
CA PHE A 202 -2.44 1.30 -21.96
C PHE A 202 -2.12 1.85 -23.35
N VAL A 203 -1.28 2.88 -23.41
CA VAL A 203 -0.88 3.54 -24.66
C VAL A 203 0.50 3.06 -25.04
N ARG A 204 0.61 2.41 -26.21
CA ARG A 204 1.82 1.75 -26.72
C ARG A 204 2.81 2.69 -27.41
N ASP A 205 2.32 3.81 -27.96
CA ASP A 205 3.16 4.79 -28.65
C ASP A 205 2.55 6.20 -28.62
N ALA A 206 3.41 7.22 -28.81
CA ALA A 206 3.03 8.63 -28.65
C ALA A 206 1.99 9.08 -29.67
N ALA A 207 1.97 8.44 -30.85
CA ALA A 207 1.09 8.80 -31.94
C ALA A 207 -0.38 8.55 -31.59
N ALA A 208 -0.66 7.67 -30.63
CA ALA A 208 -1.99 7.41 -30.13
C ALA A 208 -2.53 8.52 -29.20
N LEU A 209 -1.68 9.39 -28.64
CA LEU A 209 -2.08 10.34 -27.59
C LEU A 209 -3.02 11.44 -28.10
N PRO A 210 -2.73 12.16 -29.21
CA PRO A 210 -3.66 13.16 -29.73
C PRO A 210 -5.07 12.61 -30.04
N PRO A 211 -5.24 11.53 -30.84
CA PRO A 211 -6.58 11.01 -31.13
C PRO A 211 -7.29 10.45 -29.89
N LEU A 212 -6.53 9.91 -28.93
CA LEU A 212 -7.09 9.48 -27.64
C LEU A 212 -7.63 10.67 -26.83
N PHE A 213 -6.88 11.76 -26.75
CA PHE A 213 -7.30 12.96 -26.02
C PHE A 213 -8.50 13.65 -26.67
N GLU A 214 -8.55 13.71 -28.00
CA GLU A 214 -9.72 14.20 -28.74
C GLU A 214 -10.98 13.38 -28.42
N VAL A 215 -10.85 12.05 -28.40
CA VAL A 215 -11.96 11.15 -28.04
C VAL A 215 -12.39 11.35 -26.59
N LEU A 216 -11.45 11.42 -25.65
CA LEU A 216 -11.74 11.67 -24.24
C LEU A 216 -12.47 13.01 -24.05
N ALA A 217 -12.00 14.07 -24.70
CA ALA A 217 -12.61 15.40 -24.65
C ALA A 217 -14.03 15.38 -25.22
N ARG A 218 -14.21 14.78 -26.40
CA ARG A 218 -15.51 14.65 -27.08
C ARG A 218 -16.52 13.87 -26.24
N LEU A 219 -16.08 12.84 -25.53
CA LEU A 219 -16.93 12.01 -24.67
C LEU A 219 -17.10 12.60 -23.25
N GLY A 220 -16.44 13.72 -22.94
CA GLY A 220 -16.47 14.32 -21.60
C GLY A 220 -15.92 13.39 -20.53
N LEU A 221 -14.91 12.57 -20.87
CA LEU A 221 -14.37 11.54 -19.99
C LEU A 221 -13.14 12.06 -19.25
N PRO A 222 -13.21 12.25 -17.92
CA PRO A 222 -12.03 12.59 -17.15
C PRO A 222 -11.05 11.42 -17.14
N ALA A 223 -9.77 11.69 -17.40
CA ALA A 223 -8.71 10.69 -17.33
C ALA A 223 -7.60 11.17 -16.38
N GLN A 224 -6.83 10.24 -15.84
CA GLN A 224 -5.62 10.52 -15.05
C GLN A 224 -4.47 9.65 -15.56
N VAL A 225 -3.24 10.17 -15.59
CA VAL A 225 -2.09 9.32 -15.91
C VAL A 225 -1.70 8.54 -14.66
N ARG A 226 -1.49 7.24 -14.82
CA ARG A 226 -0.91 6.38 -13.79
C ARG A 226 0.54 6.08 -14.13
N PRO A 227 1.47 6.25 -13.17
CA PRO A 227 2.86 5.88 -13.38
C PRO A 227 2.96 4.37 -13.54
N THR A 228 3.64 3.91 -14.58
CA THR A 228 4.04 2.50 -14.68
C THR A 228 5.12 2.20 -13.63
N ALA A 229 5.25 0.93 -13.20
CA ALA A 229 6.27 0.53 -12.21
C ALA A 229 7.73 0.81 -12.63
N ALA A 230 7.98 1.08 -13.92
CA ALA A 230 9.29 1.46 -14.46
C ALA A 230 9.55 2.98 -14.47
N ALA A 231 8.60 3.79 -13.97
CA ALA A 231 8.73 5.24 -13.92
C ALA A 231 9.69 5.69 -12.82
N THR A 232 10.71 6.46 -13.18
CA THR A 232 11.60 7.12 -12.22
C THR A 232 10.87 8.32 -11.60
N ARG A 233 10.40 8.18 -10.37
CA ARG A 233 9.84 9.32 -9.63
C ARG A 233 10.96 10.23 -9.14
N ALA A 234 10.84 11.53 -9.35
CA ALA A 234 11.77 12.51 -8.83
C ALA A 234 10.98 13.52 -7.98
N ALA A 235 11.36 13.71 -6.72
CA ALA A 235 10.72 14.69 -5.86
C ALA A 235 11.44 16.04 -5.99
N GLU A 236 10.75 17.07 -6.50
CA GLU A 236 11.22 18.46 -6.51
C GLU A 236 10.15 19.41 -5.94
N ASP A 237 10.60 20.54 -5.39
CA ASP A 237 9.73 21.58 -4.83
C ASP A 237 8.96 22.30 -5.96
N VAL A 238 7.63 22.22 -5.92
CA VAL A 238 6.67 22.85 -6.84
C VAL A 238 6.86 24.37 -6.93
N ARG A 239 7.53 24.98 -5.95
CA ARG A 239 7.83 26.43 -5.93
C ARG A 239 8.99 26.85 -6.84
N ARG A 240 9.74 25.91 -7.43
CA ARG A 240 10.74 26.27 -8.46
C ARG A 240 10.04 26.74 -9.74
N GLU A 241 10.46 27.89 -10.25
CA GLU A 241 9.86 28.56 -11.41
C GLU A 241 9.77 27.63 -12.63
N GLN A 242 8.63 27.68 -13.31
CA GLN A 242 8.41 27.02 -14.60
C GLN A 242 9.48 27.46 -15.61
N PRO A 243 10.01 26.55 -16.45
CA PRO A 243 10.69 26.96 -17.67
C PRO A 243 9.71 27.75 -18.54
N ALA A 244 10.08 28.98 -18.89
CA ALA A 244 9.18 29.97 -19.48
C ALA A 244 8.70 29.68 -20.93
N ASP A 245 9.15 28.59 -21.57
CA ASP A 245 8.95 28.38 -23.02
C ASP A 245 8.58 26.93 -23.36
N VAL A 246 7.37 26.50 -23.01
CA VAL A 246 6.76 25.32 -23.64
C VAL A 246 5.43 25.75 -24.25
N ALA A 247 5.41 25.87 -25.58
CA ALA A 247 4.19 26.14 -26.33
C ALA A 247 3.16 25.03 -26.06
N GLU A 248 2.03 25.39 -25.44
CA GLU A 248 0.96 24.45 -25.11
C GLU A 248 0.31 23.93 -26.40
N ALA A 249 0.20 22.60 -26.53
CA ALA A 249 -0.65 22.00 -27.56
C ALA A 249 -2.12 21.97 -27.05
N PRO A 250 -3.13 22.07 -27.95
CA PRO A 250 -4.43 22.67 -27.64
C PRO A 250 -5.47 21.77 -26.92
N ILE A 251 -5.10 20.58 -26.42
CA ILE A 251 -6.07 19.66 -25.80
C ILE A 251 -5.79 19.49 -24.31
N ALA A 252 -6.43 20.33 -23.50
CA ALA A 252 -6.48 20.21 -22.06
C ALA A 252 -7.72 19.41 -21.64
N LEU A 253 -7.53 18.28 -20.98
CA LEU A 253 -8.62 17.53 -20.34
C LEU A 253 -8.73 17.97 -18.89
N SER A 254 -9.71 18.81 -18.59
CA SER A 254 -10.04 19.16 -17.20
C SER A 254 -10.85 18.03 -16.55
N TYR A 255 -10.47 17.64 -15.34
CA TYR A 255 -11.25 16.71 -14.52
C TYR A 255 -11.41 17.28 -13.11
N ALA A 256 -12.57 17.04 -12.50
CA ALA A 256 -12.70 17.21 -11.06
C ALA A 256 -11.81 16.16 -10.39
N ALA A 257 -10.90 16.60 -9.51
CA ALA A 257 -10.21 15.65 -8.66
C ALA A 257 -11.24 14.95 -7.75
N PRO A 258 -10.90 13.79 -7.15
CA PRO A 258 -11.83 13.07 -6.27
C PRO A 258 -12.34 13.86 -5.06
N THR A 259 -11.74 15.02 -4.79
CA THR A 259 -12.14 15.97 -3.76
C THR A 259 -12.59 17.27 -4.43
N ASP A 260 -13.69 17.86 -3.94
CA ASP A 260 -14.22 19.16 -4.42
C ASP A 260 -13.20 20.31 -4.33
N ALA A 261 -12.07 20.09 -3.66
CA ALA A 261 -11.01 21.05 -3.38
C ALA A 261 -9.89 21.11 -4.44
N CYS A 262 -9.90 20.24 -5.44
CA CYS A 262 -8.85 20.22 -6.47
C CYS A 262 -9.43 20.01 -7.86
N SER A 263 -8.81 20.65 -8.84
CA SER A 263 -9.04 20.39 -10.25
C SER A 263 -7.79 19.77 -10.87
N GLY A 264 -7.99 18.88 -11.83
CA GLY A 264 -6.90 18.28 -12.57
C GLY A 264 -6.97 18.67 -14.03
N GLU A 265 -5.80 18.73 -14.66
CA GLU A 265 -5.63 19.04 -16.06
C GLU A 265 -4.63 18.05 -16.65
N LEU A 266 -4.94 17.47 -17.81
CA LEU A 266 -4.00 16.70 -18.62
C LEU A 266 -3.77 17.41 -19.94
N VAL A 267 -2.50 17.67 -20.26
CA VAL A 267 -2.08 18.35 -21.50
C VAL A 267 -1.01 17.52 -22.19
N ILE A 268 -0.92 17.62 -23.52
CA ILE A 268 0.20 17.08 -24.29
C ILE A 268 1.21 18.22 -24.49
N GLU A 269 2.43 18.06 -23.95
CA GLU A 269 3.54 19.00 -24.13
C GLU A 269 4.66 18.29 -24.93
N GLY A 270 4.71 18.53 -26.24
CA GLY A 270 5.67 17.84 -27.12
C GLY A 270 5.45 16.33 -27.17
N SER A 271 6.43 15.55 -26.70
CA SER A 271 6.36 14.08 -26.57
C SER A 271 6.01 13.60 -25.16
N ALA A 272 5.61 14.51 -24.27
CA ALA A 272 5.23 14.21 -22.90
C ALA A 272 3.75 14.46 -22.64
N ILE A 273 3.17 13.66 -21.74
CA ILE A 273 1.90 14.01 -21.11
C ILE A 273 2.22 14.80 -19.85
N VAL A 274 1.52 15.90 -19.61
CA VAL A 274 1.67 16.69 -18.39
C VAL A 274 0.35 16.67 -17.62
N GLN A 275 0.39 16.16 -16.40
CA GLN A 275 -0.73 16.15 -15.48
C GLN A 275 -0.52 17.22 -14.43
N ARG A 276 -1.35 18.26 -14.44
CA ARG A 276 -1.35 19.32 -13.44
C ARG A 276 -2.53 19.07 -12.49
N VAL A 277 -2.31 19.20 -11.19
CA VAL A 277 -3.38 19.31 -10.19
C VAL A 277 -3.30 20.70 -9.61
N ARG A 278 -4.43 21.40 -9.58
CA ARG A 278 -4.56 22.75 -9.06
C ARG A 278 -5.48 22.73 -7.84
N ASP A 279 -5.12 23.53 -6.84
CA ASP A 279 -5.98 23.75 -5.67
C ASP A 279 -7.20 24.63 -6.01
N GLU A 280 -8.06 24.86 -5.02
CA GLU A 280 -9.24 25.75 -5.12
C GLU A 280 -8.89 27.18 -5.56
N LYS A 281 -7.64 27.61 -5.35
CA LYS A 281 -7.13 28.95 -5.71
C LYS A 281 -6.49 28.97 -7.09
N GLY A 282 -6.47 27.83 -7.80
CA GLY A 282 -5.90 27.69 -9.14
C GLY A 282 -4.37 27.53 -9.16
N ALA A 283 -3.71 27.43 -8.00
CA ALA A 283 -2.27 27.20 -7.92
C ALA A 283 -1.95 25.73 -8.19
N THR A 284 -0.95 25.46 -9.03
CA THR A 284 -0.48 24.10 -9.29
C THR A 284 0.15 23.53 -8.02
N VAL A 285 -0.37 22.38 -7.56
CA VAL A 285 0.10 21.65 -6.37
C VAL A 285 0.72 20.29 -6.69
N GLU A 286 0.45 19.75 -7.88
CA GLU A 286 1.12 18.56 -8.44
C GLU A 286 1.30 18.78 -9.95
N ARG A 287 2.46 18.41 -10.51
CA ARG A 287 2.74 18.47 -11.95
C ARG A 287 3.56 17.27 -12.41
N GLY A 288 2.92 16.19 -12.86
CA GLY A 288 3.63 15.04 -13.41
C GLY A 288 3.97 15.21 -14.90
N VAL A 289 5.19 14.87 -15.33
CA VAL A 289 5.64 14.90 -16.74
C VAL A 289 6.03 13.50 -17.23
N PHE A 290 5.24 12.94 -18.14
CA PHE A 290 5.38 11.56 -18.59
C PHE A 290 5.95 11.51 -20.01
N ALA A 291 7.28 11.42 -20.17
CA ALA A 291 7.97 11.32 -21.47
C ALA A 291 8.33 9.87 -21.89
N MET A 292 8.61 9.67 -23.18
CA MET A 292 8.82 8.35 -23.84
C MET A 292 9.98 7.50 -23.30
N ASP A 293 11.05 8.12 -22.80
CA ASP A 293 12.30 7.48 -22.37
C ASP A 293 12.56 7.63 -20.86
N LYS A 294 11.83 8.54 -20.22
CA LYS A 294 11.77 8.74 -18.77
C LYS A 294 10.37 9.23 -18.41
N VAL A 295 9.64 8.44 -17.63
CA VAL A 295 8.59 9.05 -16.81
C VAL A 295 9.32 9.80 -15.71
N VAL A 296 9.32 11.13 -15.76
CA VAL A 296 9.74 11.98 -14.65
C VAL A 296 8.45 12.39 -13.98
N LEU A 297 8.00 11.60 -13.01
CA LEU A 297 6.97 12.10 -12.11
C LEU A 297 7.58 13.27 -11.35
N ASP A 298 7.37 14.46 -11.89
CA ASP A 298 7.70 15.70 -11.25
C ASP A 298 6.57 15.99 -10.24
N GLN A 299 6.96 16.52 -9.09
CA GLN A 299 6.12 17.30 -8.17
C GLN A 299 4.95 16.57 -7.48
N ARG A 300 5.27 15.66 -6.54
CA ARG A 300 4.50 15.59 -5.28
C ARG A 300 5.22 16.43 -4.25
N MET A 301 4.49 17.23 -3.48
CA MET A 301 5.09 17.97 -2.37
C MET A 301 5.72 16.96 -1.39
N LEU A 302 7.00 17.14 -1.09
CA LEU A 302 7.61 16.46 0.04
C LEU A 302 6.76 16.74 1.29
N ALA A 303 6.50 15.72 2.09
CA ALA A 303 5.73 15.90 3.32
C ALA A 303 6.42 16.92 4.26
N SER A 304 7.76 16.97 4.24
CA SER A 304 8.56 17.99 4.92
C SER A 304 8.26 19.42 4.45
N ALA A 305 8.07 19.64 3.14
CA ALA A 305 7.73 20.94 2.58
C ALA A 305 6.33 21.41 3.02
N HIS A 306 5.36 20.49 3.14
CA HIS A 306 4.02 20.79 3.69
C HIS A 306 4.08 21.26 5.15
N LEU A 307 5.00 20.70 5.93
CA LEU A 307 5.15 21.01 7.35
C LEU A 307 6.28 22.00 7.67
N ALA A 308 6.90 22.60 6.65
CA ALA A 308 7.94 23.59 6.82
C ALA A 308 7.43 24.77 7.68
N GLY A 309 8.10 25.04 8.80
CA GLY A 309 7.71 26.07 9.77
C GLY A 309 6.62 25.65 10.77
N ARG A 310 6.03 24.45 10.63
CA ARG A 310 5.09 23.86 11.61
C ARG A 310 5.72 22.72 12.41
N ALA A 311 6.52 21.88 11.74
CA ALA A 311 7.25 20.77 12.35
C ALA A 311 8.72 21.15 12.64
N SER A 312 9.37 20.43 13.55
CA SER A 312 10.80 20.59 13.81
C SER A 312 11.65 20.19 12.61
N ALA A 313 12.90 20.68 12.56
CA ALA A 313 13.86 20.27 11.54
C ALA A 313 14.12 18.75 11.57
N ARG A 314 14.05 18.13 12.74
CA ARG A 314 14.18 16.68 12.92
C ARG A 314 12.99 15.94 12.31
N ALA A 315 11.76 16.41 12.53
CA ALA A 315 10.57 15.84 11.92
C ALA A 315 10.60 15.96 10.39
N CYS A 316 11.03 17.11 9.86
CA CYS A 316 11.24 17.26 8.41
C CYS A 316 12.30 16.28 7.88
N ALA A 317 13.45 16.17 8.55
CA ALA A 317 14.50 15.23 8.17
C ALA A 317 14.04 13.76 8.23
N TYR A 318 13.20 13.40 9.21
CA TYR A 318 12.55 12.09 9.26
C TYR A 318 11.65 11.86 8.05
N LEU A 319 10.76 12.81 7.72
CA LEU A 319 9.88 12.70 6.56
C LEU A 319 10.66 12.54 5.25
N ASP A 320 11.77 13.29 5.10
CA ASP A 320 12.67 13.19 3.96
C ASP A 320 13.39 11.84 3.92
N ALA A 321 13.91 11.37 5.06
CA ALA A 321 14.60 10.08 5.16
C ALA A 321 13.68 8.89 4.88
N GLN A 322 12.39 9.02 5.19
CA GLN A 322 11.36 8.04 4.89
C GLN A 322 10.76 8.21 3.48
N TRP A 323 11.21 9.20 2.72
CA TRP A 323 10.69 9.53 1.39
C TRP A 323 9.17 9.71 1.39
N LEU A 324 8.63 10.30 2.48
CA LEU A 324 7.20 10.56 2.59
C LEU A 324 6.79 11.69 1.65
N GLN A 325 5.77 11.40 0.85
CA GLN A 325 5.19 12.36 -0.09
C GLN A 325 3.79 12.74 0.39
N ARG A 326 3.34 13.95 0.09
CA ARG A 326 1.94 14.34 0.28
C ARG A 326 1.20 14.28 -1.05
N ASP A 327 0.07 13.57 -1.08
CA ASP A 327 -0.88 13.49 -2.20
C ASP A 327 -2.13 14.31 -1.85
N PRO A 328 -2.31 15.51 -2.43
CA PRO A 328 -3.44 16.39 -2.10
C PRO A 328 -4.82 15.77 -2.36
N ARG A 329 -4.93 14.80 -3.27
CA ARG A 329 -6.20 14.09 -3.56
C ARG A 329 -6.66 13.18 -2.41
N LYS A 330 -5.74 12.87 -1.50
CA LYS A 330 -5.95 12.06 -0.31
C LYS A 330 -6.03 12.92 0.95
N ALA A 331 -6.12 14.24 0.78
CA ALA A 331 -6.25 15.20 1.84
C ALA A 331 -7.47 16.10 1.59
N CYS A 332 -8.02 16.70 2.64
CA CYS A 332 -9.10 17.66 2.54
C CYS A 332 -9.06 18.73 3.63
N SER A 333 -9.89 19.77 3.49
CA SER A 333 -10.09 20.77 4.52
C SER A 333 -10.87 20.20 5.70
N HIS A 334 -10.80 20.85 6.88
CA HIS A 334 -11.60 20.45 8.04
C HIS A 334 -13.10 20.42 7.75
N GLU A 335 -13.59 21.37 6.95
CA GLU A 335 -15.00 21.49 6.58
C GLU A 335 -15.42 20.32 5.68
N ALA A 336 -14.62 20.02 4.65
CA ALA A 336 -14.85 18.91 3.74
C ALA A 336 -14.78 17.55 4.47
N LEU A 337 -13.81 17.37 5.37
CA LEU A 337 -13.72 16.16 6.19
C LEU A 337 -14.94 16.01 7.10
N SER A 338 -15.34 17.10 7.77
CA SER A 338 -16.52 17.09 8.65
C SER A 338 -17.80 16.75 7.88
N ALA A 339 -17.98 17.32 6.69
CA ALA A 339 -19.12 17.02 5.82
C ALA A 339 -19.10 15.54 5.37
N THR A 340 -17.93 15.04 4.98
CA THR A 340 -17.73 13.63 4.57
C THR A 340 -18.06 12.67 5.71
N LEU A 341 -17.58 12.94 6.92
CA LEU A 341 -17.84 12.11 8.10
C LEU A 341 -19.33 12.11 8.47
N ARG A 342 -19.98 13.28 8.49
CA ARG A 342 -21.43 13.39 8.75
C ARG A 342 -22.25 12.67 7.69
N GLY A 343 -21.90 12.81 6.41
CA GLY A 343 -22.59 12.12 5.32
C GLY A 343 -22.47 10.60 5.38
N ARG A 344 -21.58 10.07 6.22
CA ARG A 344 -21.36 8.63 6.47
C ARG A 344 -21.81 8.20 7.87
N ASP A 345 -22.51 9.05 8.62
CA ASP A 345 -22.89 8.85 10.03
C ASP A 345 -21.70 8.48 10.95
N LEU A 346 -20.52 9.03 10.65
CA LEU A 346 -19.30 8.87 11.45
C LEU A 346 -19.09 10.07 12.39
N PRO A 347 -18.46 9.86 13.56
CA PRO A 347 -18.20 10.94 14.50
C PRO A 347 -17.18 11.92 13.91
N VAL A 348 -17.44 13.22 14.09
CA VAL A 348 -16.48 14.28 13.78
C VAL A 348 -15.60 14.50 15.01
N LEU A 349 -14.43 13.86 15.02
CA LEU A 349 -13.50 13.91 16.14
C LEU A 349 -12.44 14.98 15.93
N HIS A 350 -12.15 15.80 16.96
CA HIS A 350 -11.14 16.85 16.86
C HIS A 350 -9.76 16.29 16.48
N ALA A 351 -9.34 15.21 17.12
CA ALA A 351 -8.06 14.55 16.85
C ALA A 351 -7.96 14.07 15.38
N ALA A 352 -9.07 13.65 14.76
CA ALA A 352 -9.10 13.27 13.36
C ALA A 352 -8.94 14.47 12.42
N LEU A 353 -9.61 15.59 12.72
CA LEU A 353 -9.45 16.84 11.96
C LEU A 353 -8.02 17.38 12.07
N GLU A 354 -7.46 17.36 13.29
CA GLU A 354 -6.07 17.78 13.52
C GLU A 354 -5.10 16.88 12.73
N PHE A 355 -5.30 15.57 12.78
CA PHE A 355 -4.47 14.61 12.06
C PHE A 355 -4.53 14.81 10.54
N GLU A 356 -5.71 15.11 9.98
CA GLU A 356 -5.86 15.46 8.56
C GLU A 356 -5.07 16.73 8.19
N SER A 357 -5.08 17.75 9.05
CA SER A 357 -4.32 19.00 8.80
C SER A 357 -2.80 18.81 8.81
N TRP A 358 -2.31 17.91 9.67
CA TRP A 358 -0.89 17.65 9.85
C TRP A 358 -0.36 16.63 8.84
N MET A 359 -1.03 15.50 8.71
CA MET A 359 -0.51 14.32 8.00
C MET A 359 -1.45 13.84 6.89
N GLY A 360 -2.58 14.53 6.66
CA GLY A 360 -3.53 14.18 5.61
C GLY A 360 -2.88 14.11 4.24
N GLY A 361 -3.07 12.95 3.60
CA GLY A 361 -2.56 12.63 2.28
C GLY A 361 -1.10 12.19 2.25
N PHE A 362 -0.43 12.01 3.39
CA PHE A 362 0.94 11.48 3.35
C PHE A 362 0.93 10.01 2.89
N VAL A 363 1.82 9.68 1.97
CA VAL A 363 1.92 8.36 1.34
C VAL A 363 3.38 7.94 1.24
N PHE A 364 3.63 6.64 1.42
CA PHE A 364 4.94 6.05 1.24
C PHE A 364 5.20 5.78 -0.25
N GLU A 365 6.33 6.24 -0.78
CA GLU A 365 6.64 6.21 -2.22
C GLU A 365 6.53 4.81 -2.84
N ASN A 366 6.94 3.78 -2.10
CA ASN A 366 6.94 2.37 -2.51
C ASN A 366 6.08 1.47 -1.59
N GLY A 367 5.21 2.08 -0.78
CA GLY A 367 4.33 1.32 0.12
C GLY A 367 3.23 0.58 -0.65
N PRO A 368 2.76 -0.58 -0.17
CA PRO A 368 1.53 -1.17 -0.71
C PRO A 368 0.39 -0.13 -0.64
N GLU A 369 -0.45 -0.05 -1.69
CA GLU A 369 -1.71 0.74 -1.63
C GLU A 369 -2.45 0.43 -0.31
N GLY A 370 -2.67 1.45 0.50
CA GLY A 370 -3.20 1.33 1.87
C GLY A 370 -2.29 1.98 2.91
N ASN A 371 -0.97 2.01 2.68
CA ASN A 371 -0.04 2.68 3.60
C ASN A 371 -0.05 4.19 3.37
N GLY A 372 -0.40 4.94 4.40
CA GLY A 372 -0.48 6.39 4.37
C GLY A 372 -1.21 6.95 5.58
N TYR A 373 -1.29 8.28 5.62
CA TYR A 373 -1.88 9.03 6.71
C TYR A 373 -2.99 9.96 6.21
N GLY A 374 -3.99 10.16 7.05
CA GLY A 374 -5.17 10.99 6.78
C GLY A 374 -6.47 10.20 6.91
N PRO A 375 -7.42 10.62 7.77
CA PRO A 375 -8.74 10.01 7.83
C PRO A 375 -9.45 9.94 6.47
N LEU A 376 -9.32 10.96 5.59
CA LEU A 376 -9.89 10.87 4.25
C LEU A 376 -9.25 9.73 3.44
N HIS A 377 -7.91 9.64 3.49
CA HIS A 377 -7.19 8.57 2.81
C HIS A 377 -7.65 7.20 3.28
N MET A 378 -7.80 7.02 4.59
CA MET A 378 -8.25 5.75 5.18
C MET A 378 -9.67 5.41 4.73
N LEU A 379 -10.59 6.37 4.69
CA LEU A 379 -11.94 6.14 4.15
C LEU A 379 -11.90 5.69 2.68
N GLN A 380 -11.11 6.36 1.84
CA GLN A 380 -10.95 5.98 0.43
C GLN A 380 -10.36 4.58 0.26
N VAL A 381 -9.37 4.22 1.09
CA VAL A 381 -8.79 2.86 1.10
C VAL A 381 -9.86 1.85 1.50
N HIS A 382 -10.60 2.10 2.57
CA HIS A 382 -11.66 1.20 3.03
C HIS A 382 -12.77 1.01 1.96
N ASP A 383 -13.21 2.09 1.32
CA ASP A 383 -14.20 2.03 0.23
C ASP A 383 -13.67 1.21 -0.95
N ALA A 384 -12.42 1.46 -1.36
CA ALA A 384 -11.79 0.77 -2.49
C ALA A 384 -11.53 -0.72 -2.21
N LEU A 385 -11.38 -1.11 -0.95
CA LEU A 385 -11.14 -2.48 -0.54
C LEU A 385 -12.44 -3.29 -0.37
N GLY A 386 -13.61 -2.66 -0.39
CA GLY A 386 -14.89 -3.36 -0.37
C GLY A 386 -15.07 -4.28 0.82
N VAL A 387 -14.42 -3.96 1.94
CA VAL A 387 -14.39 -4.80 3.14
C VAL A 387 -15.80 -4.86 3.73
N ARG A 388 -16.60 -5.80 3.25
CA ARG A 388 -17.80 -6.29 3.94
C ARG A 388 -17.30 -7.04 5.17
N GLY A 389 -17.80 -6.63 6.34
CA GLY A 389 -17.32 -7.09 7.64
C GLY A 389 -17.14 -8.60 7.70
N GLY A 390 -15.95 -9.02 8.10
CA GLY A 390 -15.78 -10.36 8.65
C GLY A 390 -16.41 -10.36 10.02
N SER A 391 -17.48 -11.14 10.19
CA SER A 391 -18.05 -11.48 11.49
C SER A 391 -17.11 -12.45 12.22
N ASP A 392 -15.91 -12.00 12.56
CA ASP A 392 -15.09 -12.79 13.47
C ASP A 392 -15.73 -12.73 14.86
N PRO A 393 -15.98 -13.89 15.51
CA PRO A 393 -16.54 -13.92 16.84
C PRO A 393 -15.62 -13.16 17.81
N PRO A 394 -16.18 -12.39 18.76
CA PRO A 394 -15.39 -11.54 19.64
C PRO A 394 -14.41 -12.39 20.46
N HIS A 395 -13.10 -12.14 20.27
CA HIS A 395 -12.10 -12.59 21.23
C HIS A 395 -12.29 -11.80 22.54
N PRO A 396 -12.35 -12.47 23.70
CA PRO A 396 -12.43 -11.77 24.98
C PRO A 396 -11.13 -10.97 25.20
N GLY A 397 -11.23 -9.64 25.11
CA GLY A 397 -10.11 -8.71 25.24
C GLY A 397 -9.56 -8.12 23.92
N GLY A 398 -10.05 -8.61 22.77
CA GLY A 398 -9.68 -8.07 21.45
C GLY A 398 -10.56 -6.89 21.02
N LEU A 399 -10.12 -6.18 19.97
CA LEU A 399 -10.88 -5.12 19.30
C LEU A 399 -12.28 -5.65 18.90
N GLN A 400 -13.34 -5.12 19.52
CA GLN A 400 -14.70 -5.42 19.08
C GLN A 400 -15.04 -4.51 17.90
N VAL A 401 -15.28 -5.12 16.74
CA VAL A 401 -15.88 -4.42 15.60
C VAL A 401 -17.39 -4.46 15.82
N GLU A 402 -17.98 -3.38 16.32
CA GLU A 402 -19.44 -3.21 16.33
C GLU A 402 -19.85 -2.35 15.14
N GLY A 403 -20.60 -2.93 14.21
CA GLY A 403 -21.28 -2.20 13.13
C GLY A 403 -21.18 -2.89 11.77
N ASP A 404 -22.28 -2.83 11.02
CA ASP A 404 -22.28 -3.15 9.60
C ASP A 404 -21.63 -2.01 8.81
N PHE A 405 -20.98 -2.37 7.70
CA PHE A 405 -20.36 -1.42 6.77
C PHE A 405 -21.31 -0.26 6.41
N PRO A 406 -20.83 1.00 6.32
CA PRO A 406 -19.43 1.45 6.45
C PRO A 406 -18.99 1.77 7.89
N HIS A 407 -19.76 1.38 8.89
CA HIS A 407 -19.56 1.78 10.28
C HIS A 407 -18.60 0.84 10.99
N THR A 408 -17.32 0.84 10.64
CA THR A 408 -16.32 0.32 11.56
C THR A 408 -16.17 1.29 12.74
N ARG A 409 -17.13 1.30 13.65
CA ARG A 409 -16.88 1.72 15.03
C ARG A 409 -16.10 0.57 15.65
N TRP A 410 -14.78 0.67 15.55
CA TRP A 410 -13.94 -0.16 16.38
C TRP A 410 -14.17 0.33 17.81
N ARG A 411 -14.89 -0.47 18.60
CA ARG A 411 -15.15 -0.18 20.00
C ARG A 411 -14.10 -0.91 20.82
N TRP A 412 -13.33 -0.13 21.54
CA TRP A 412 -12.40 -0.64 22.54
C TRP A 412 -12.75 -0.03 23.88
N ASN A 413 -13.19 -0.85 24.84
CA ASN A 413 -13.60 -0.39 26.18
C ASN A 413 -14.59 0.80 26.15
N ALA A 414 -15.62 0.73 25.29
CA ALA A 414 -16.62 1.77 25.04
C ALA A 414 -16.18 3.01 24.25
N LEU A 415 -14.90 3.12 23.86
CA LEU A 415 -14.41 4.23 23.02
C LEU A 415 -14.72 4.00 21.54
N SER A 416 -15.25 5.03 20.87
CA SER A 416 -15.36 5.05 19.41
C SER A 416 -14.02 5.41 18.78
N LEU A 417 -13.51 4.56 17.89
CA LEU A 417 -12.26 4.79 17.16
C LEU A 417 -12.53 5.05 15.68
N LEU A 418 -11.93 6.11 15.13
CA LEU A 418 -11.96 6.47 13.71
C LEU A 418 -10.58 6.25 13.08
N PRO A 419 -10.42 5.48 11.99
CA PRO A 419 -9.11 5.24 11.40
C PRO A 419 -8.52 6.52 10.79
N VAL A 420 -7.25 6.79 11.07
CA VAL A 420 -6.52 7.99 10.61
C VAL A 420 -5.20 7.69 9.92
N GLY A 421 -4.69 6.46 9.98
CA GLY A 421 -3.50 6.08 9.22
C GLY A 421 -3.17 4.59 9.29
N ASP A 422 -2.30 4.14 8.38
CA ASP A 422 -1.75 2.78 8.35
C ASP A 422 -0.27 2.86 7.91
N ALA A 423 0.62 2.38 8.77
CA ALA A 423 2.07 2.41 8.54
C ALA A 423 2.69 1.08 8.97
N GLY A 424 3.09 0.26 7.99
CA GLY A 424 3.96 -0.89 8.26
C GLY A 424 3.36 -1.99 9.16
N GLY A 425 2.03 -2.11 9.23
CA GLY A 425 1.36 -3.09 10.10
C GLY A 425 0.78 -2.50 11.38
N VAL A 426 1.06 -1.22 11.67
CA VAL A 426 0.41 -0.46 12.75
C VAL A 426 -0.71 0.38 12.17
N ARG A 427 -1.92 0.20 12.70
CA ARG A 427 -3.08 1.02 12.32
C ARG A 427 -3.35 2.08 13.36
N LEU A 428 -3.54 3.31 12.91
CA LEU A 428 -3.80 4.46 13.77
C LEU A 428 -5.26 4.85 13.77
N TYR A 429 -5.75 5.25 14.94
CA TYR A 429 -7.11 5.70 15.16
C TYR A 429 -7.14 7.00 15.98
N ALA A 430 -8.13 7.83 15.73
CA ALA A 430 -8.52 8.94 16.60
C ALA A 430 -9.73 8.54 17.45
N ALA A 431 -9.76 9.00 18.70
CA ALA A 431 -10.83 8.66 19.65
C ALA A 431 -11.57 9.91 20.18
N GLU A 432 -12.69 9.67 20.85
CA GLU A 432 -13.53 10.72 21.48
C GLU A 432 -12.86 11.45 22.64
N ASP A 433 -11.91 10.79 23.32
CA ASP A 433 -11.09 11.40 24.37
C ASP A 433 -10.02 12.37 23.83
N GLY A 434 -9.93 12.52 22.50
CA GLY A 434 -8.98 13.38 21.82
C GLY A 434 -7.59 12.75 21.61
N LEU A 435 -7.38 11.50 21.99
CA LEU A 435 -6.12 10.81 21.79
C LEU A 435 -6.04 10.10 20.43
N LEU A 436 -4.81 9.84 20.02
CA LEU A 436 -4.47 8.90 18.97
C LEU A 436 -4.13 7.55 19.57
N TYR A 437 -4.63 6.49 18.97
CA TYR A 437 -4.43 5.11 19.35
C TYR A 437 -3.77 4.33 18.21
N ALA A 438 -2.86 3.42 18.56
CA ALA A 438 -2.26 2.46 17.65
C ALA A 438 -2.80 1.06 17.94
N HIS A 439 -3.17 0.32 16.89
CA HIS A 439 -3.38 -1.13 16.96
C HIS A 439 -2.11 -1.82 16.49
N VAL A 440 -1.50 -2.58 17.40
CA VAL A 440 -0.33 -3.42 17.14
C VAL A 440 -0.82 -4.81 16.80
N ARG A 441 -0.80 -5.14 15.51
CA ARG A 441 -1.44 -6.34 14.96
C ARG A 441 -0.87 -7.64 15.51
N GLU A 442 0.43 -7.68 15.79
CA GLU A 442 1.16 -8.85 16.27
C GLU A 442 0.74 -9.24 17.69
N LEU A 443 0.40 -8.25 18.51
CA LEU A 443 -0.04 -8.41 19.89
C LEU A 443 -1.57 -8.37 20.03
N ASP A 444 -2.27 -8.07 18.93
CA ASP A 444 -3.69 -7.77 18.86
C ASP A 444 -4.17 -6.83 19.98
N MET A 445 -3.41 -5.74 20.18
CA MET A 445 -3.63 -4.79 21.27
C MET A 445 -3.76 -3.37 20.75
N VAL A 446 -4.67 -2.60 21.36
CA VAL A 446 -4.82 -1.16 21.13
C VAL A 446 -4.18 -0.41 22.28
N GLU A 447 -3.32 0.55 21.96
CA GLU A 447 -2.67 1.41 22.93
C GLU A 447 -2.68 2.88 22.48
N PRO A 448 -2.82 3.85 23.41
CA PRO A 448 -2.57 5.26 23.14
C PRO A 448 -1.18 5.46 22.55
N ALA A 449 -1.15 6.12 21.40
CA ALA A 449 0.08 6.45 20.68
C ALA A 449 0.53 7.89 20.96
N ALA A 450 -0.40 8.85 21.03
CA ALA A 450 -0.07 10.25 21.25
C ALA A 450 -1.32 11.06 21.61
N ALA A 451 -1.12 12.24 22.17
CA ALA A 451 -2.19 13.20 22.43
C ALA A 451 -2.51 14.11 21.24
N SER A 452 -1.63 14.17 20.24
CA SER A 452 -1.77 15.06 19.08
C SER A 452 -1.05 14.49 17.85
N ALA A 453 -1.39 14.97 16.66
CA ALA A 453 -0.70 14.57 15.44
C ALA A 453 0.76 15.07 15.42
N ARG A 454 0.99 16.23 16.05
CA ARG A 454 2.32 16.81 16.19
C ARG A 454 3.23 15.95 17.07
N SER A 455 2.83 15.68 18.31
CA SER A 455 3.65 14.88 19.24
C SER A 455 3.88 13.46 18.71
N PHE A 456 2.90 12.91 17.99
CA PHE A 456 3.06 11.65 17.26
C PHE A 456 4.22 11.70 16.25
N LEU A 457 4.20 12.67 15.32
CA LEU A 457 5.24 12.82 14.31
C LEU A 457 6.61 13.12 14.92
N GLU A 458 6.66 13.98 15.92
CA GLU A 458 7.90 14.40 16.59
C GLU A 458 8.53 13.24 17.38
N GLY A 459 7.69 12.41 18.03
CA GLY A 459 8.12 11.17 18.67
C GLY A 459 8.68 10.16 17.69
N LEU A 460 8.00 9.93 16.55
CA LEU A 460 8.51 9.06 15.48
C LEU A 460 9.87 9.54 14.95
N ALA A 461 10.01 10.84 14.73
CA ALA A 461 11.24 11.42 14.23
C ALA A 461 12.39 11.31 15.25
N LEU A 462 12.09 11.44 16.54
CA LEU A 462 13.05 11.22 17.61
C LEU A 462 13.48 9.76 17.69
N GLU A 463 12.54 8.81 17.72
CA GLU A 463 12.84 7.37 17.72
C GLU A 463 13.65 6.95 16.49
N HIS A 464 13.31 7.48 15.29
CA HIS A 464 14.04 7.20 14.05
C HIS A 464 15.50 7.66 14.09
N ALA A 465 15.78 8.82 14.69
CA ALA A 465 17.15 9.31 14.84
C ALA A 465 18.03 8.34 15.63
N PHE A 466 17.45 7.60 16.57
CA PHE A 466 18.15 6.59 17.38
C PHE A 466 18.14 5.19 16.75
N ALA A 467 17.07 4.82 16.04
CA ALA A 467 16.89 3.55 15.33
C ALA A 467 18.09 3.13 14.45
N ALA A 468 18.71 4.09 13.78
CA ALA A 468 19.84 3.86 12.87
C ALA A 468 21.10 3.31 13.60
N MET A 469 21.13 3.32 14.93
CA MET A 469 22.31 3.06 15.73
C MET A 469 22.26 1.70 16.47
N ARG A 470 22.18 0.53 15.81
CA ARG A 470 22.25 -0.85 16.41
C ARG A 470 22.06 -0.92 17.95
N LEU A 471 20.84 -0.63 18.41
CA LEU A 471 20.59 -0.30 19.81
C LEU A 471 20.34 -1.54 20.68
N SER A 472 20.64 -1.42 21.97
CA SER A 472 20.11 -2.28 23.03
C SER A 472 19.03 -1.52 23.81
N ALA A 473 18.05 -2.24 24.37
CA ALA A 473 16.96 -1.63 25.14
C ALA A 473 16.74 -2.35 26.47
N VAL A 474 16.27 -1.60 27.46
CA VAL A 474 15.74 -2.13 28.72
C VAL A 474 14.41 -1.46 29.03
N GLU A 475 13.47 -2.23 29.57
CA GLU A 475 12.18 -1.73 30.01
C GLU A 475 12.10 -1.76 31.53
N ILE A 476 11.60 -0.67 32.09
CA ILE A 476 11.42 -0.50 33.52
C ILE A 476 9.92 -0.37 33.74
N ALA A 477 9.34 -1.23 34.57
CA ALA A 477 7.90 -1.31 34.79
C ALA A 477 7.39 -0.21 35.75
N ALA A 478 7.83 1.02 35.53
CA ALA A 478 7.36 2.23 36.18
C ALA A 478 7.65 3.46 35.30
N ASP A 479 6.96 4.56 35.58
CA ASP A 479 7.25 5.88 35.01
C ASP A 479 8.41 6.53 35.80
N MET A 480 9.60 6.48 35.22
CA MET A 480 10.90 6.83 35.82
C MET A 480 11.73 7.74 34.91
N GLY A 481 11.13 8.27 33.84
CA GLY A 481 11.84 9.02 32.81
C GLY A 481 12.58 10.24 33.36
N GLU A 482 11.97 10.96 34.30
CA GLU A 482 12.57 12.15 34.92
C GLU A 482 13.74 11.80 35.84
N GLN A 483 13.57 10.75 36.66
CA GLN A 483 14.59 10.29 37.61
C GLN A 483 15.82 9.76 36.86
N ILE A 484 15.61 8.93 35.84
CA ILE A 484 16.67 8.36 35.02
C ILE A 484 17.31 9.46 34.17
N GLY A 485 16.49 10.33 33.56
CA GLY A 485 16.96 11.44 32.73
C GLY A 485 17.85 12.39 33.51
N GLY A 486 17.41 12.80 34.70
CA GLY A 486 18.19 13.65 35.60
C GLY A 486 19.49 13.00 36.06
N ALA A 487 19.49 11.71 36.38
CA ALA A 487 20.70 10.99 36.78
C ALA A 487 21.72 10.83 35.65
N LEU A 488 21.26 10.70 34.40
CA LEU A 488 22.11 10.47 33.24
C LEU A 488 22.43 11.73 32.43
N GLY A 489 21.90 12.88 32.83
CA GLY A 489 22.05 14.15 32.13
C GLY A 489 21.33 14.19 30.77
N ALA A 490 20.25 13.42 30.60
CA ALA A 490 19.42 13.47 29.41
C ALA A 490 18.48 14.68 29.47
N VAL A 491 18.30 15.35 28.33
CA VAL A 491 17.44 16.54 28.22
C VAL A 491 16.04 16.10 27.78
N ARG A 492 15.01 16.61 28.45
CA ARG A 492 13.62 16.36 28.05
C ARG A 492 13.30 17.04 26.71
N ASP A 493 12.63 16.32 25.81
CA ASP A 493 12.11 16.90 24.57
C ASP A 493 10.64 17.29 24.74
N ASP A 494 10.39 18.57 25.01
CA ASP A 494 9.03 19.07 25.23
C ASP A 494 8.15 19.07 23.97
N VAL A 495 8.74 18.95 22.77
CA VAL A 495 7.99 18.96 21.50
C VAL A 495 7.48 17.57 21.14
N ALA A 496 8.28 16.53 21.43
CA ALA A 496 7.89 15.13 21.27
C ALA A 496 7.08 14.59 22.47
N SER A 497 7.19 15.22 23.64
CA SER A 497 6.49 14.81 24.86
C SER A 497 5.04 15.34 24.91
N ASP A 498 4.15 14.52 25.46
CA ASP A 498 2.75 14.85 25.75
C ASP A 498 2.22 14.07 26.97
N GLN A 499 0.90 14.07 27.18
CA GLN A 499 0.27 13.37 28.31
C GLN A 499 0.26 11.83 28.18
N VAL A 500 0.58 11.29 27.01
CA VAL A 500 0.66 9.84 26.75
C VAL A 500 2.11 9.36 26.91
N ARG A 501 3.06 10.08 26.31
CA ARG A 501 4.48 9.74 26.32
C ARG A 501 5.35 10.95 26.62
N SER A 502 6.38 10.77 27.43
CA SER A 502 7.46 11.76 27.58
C SER A 502 8.79 11.20 27.10
N PHE A 503 9.60 12.06 26.49
CA PHE A 503 10.90 11.71 25.94
C PHE A 503 12.02 12.52 26.57
N TRP A 504 13.15 11.86 26.82
CA TRP A 504 14.42 12.49 27.17
C TRP A 504 15.52 11.90 26.31
N HIS A 505 16.50 12.71 25.91
CA HIS A 505 17.56 12.23 25.05
C HIS A 505 18.94 12.82 25.40
N ALA A 506 19.96 12.05 25.07
CA ALA A 506 21.38 12.42 25.02
C ALA A 506 22.00 11.75 23.78
N PRO A 507 23.22 12.10 23.33
CA PRO A 507 23.78 11.63 22.06
C PRO A 507 23.74 10.11 21.84
N ASP A 508 23.81 9.32 22.91
CA ASP A 508 23.88 7.86 22.94
C ASP A 508 22.68 7.21 23.66
N LEU A 509 21.68 7.98 24.07
CA LEU A 509 20.60 7.53 24.94
C LEU A 509 19.26 8.18 24.58
N LEU A 510 18.20 7.36 24.52
CA LEU A 510 16.82 7.78 24.43
C LEU A 510 16.01 7.12 25.55
N LEU A 511 15.27 7.94 26.28
CA LEU A 511 14.30 7.52 27.30
C LEU A 511 12.91 7.84 26.76
N CYS A 512 12.00 6.87 26.84
CA CYS A 512 10.58 7.03 26.53
C CYS A 512 9.76 6.51 27.70
N ALA A 513 9.11 7.40 28.44
CA ALA A 513 8.19 7.03 29.51
C ALA A 513 6.75 7.04 28.98
N TYR A 514 6.02 5.95 29.26
CA TYR A 514 4.61 5.76 28.96
C TYR A 514 3.82 5.95 30.25
N HIS A 515 2.95 6.97 30.29
CA HIS A 515 2.26 7.40 31.52
C HIS A 515 1.05 6.52 31.91
N GLY A 516 0.74 5.52 31.08
CA GLY A 516 -0.20 4.44 31.35
C GLY A 516 -1.31 4.34 30.32
N SER A 517 -1.58 3.11 29.88
CA SER A 517 -2.76 2.74 29.09
C SER A 517 -3.24 1.35 29.45
N ALA A 518 -4.51 1.03 29.13
CA ALA A 518 -5.08 -0.27 29.45
C ALA A 518 -4.30 -1.38 28.75
N GLY A 519 -3.57 -2.19 29.54
CA GLY A 519 -2.81 -3.34 29.06
C GLY A 519 -1.34 -3.39 29.50
N ARG A 520 -0.59 -2.26 29.43
CA ARG A 520 0.87 -2.23 29.69
C ARG A 520 1.30 -1.59 31.01
N GLY A 521 0.41 -0.89 31.72
CA GLY A 521 0.79 -0.15 32.93
C GLY A 521 1.74 1.02 32.62
N ARG A 522 2.32 1.63 33.66
CA ARG A 522 3.34 2.69 33.50
C ARG A 522 4.69 2.05 33.23
N THR A 523 5.36 2.44 32.16
CA THR A 523 6.68 1.88 31.79
C THR A 523 7.63 2.97 31.32
N THR A 524 8.92 2.77 31.54
CA THR A 524 9.98 3.59 30.97
C THR A 524 10.89 2.69 30.15
N ARG A 525 10.96 2.96 28.86
CA ARG A 525 11.86 2.30 27.94
C ARG A 525 13.13 3.13 27.83
N VAL A 526 14.26 2.47 27.98
CA VAL A 526 15.60 3.05 27.84
C VAL A 526 16.29 2.39 26.66
N ILE A 527 16.77 3.20 25.73
CA ILE A 527 17.38 2.77 24.48
C ILE A 527 18.77 3.39 24.38
N SER A 528 19.80 2.59 24.16
CA SER A 528 21.17 3.10 24.05
C SER A 528 22.04 2.22 23.15
N THR A 529 23.04 2.83 22.54
CA THR A 529 24.13 2.14 21.84
C THR A 529 25.15 1.53 22.81
N ASP A 530 25.18 2.01 24.07
CA ASP A 530 26.13 1.58 25.08
C ASP A 530 25.43 0.78 26.19
N THR A 531 25.81 -0.49 26.32
CA THR A 531 25.31 -1.36 27.39
C THR A 531 25.68 -0.86 28.79
N GLY A 532 26.78 -0.10 28.93
CA GLY A 532 27.17 0.56 30.18
C GLY A 532 26.11 1.57 30.62
N ARG A 533 25.65 2.42 29.69
CA ARG A 533 24.56 3.38 29.91
C ARG A 533 23.26 2.73 30.31
N LEU A 534 22.92 1.57 29.71
CA LEU A 534 21.73 0.81 30.14
C LEU A 534 21.87 0.33 31.59
N GLY A 535 23.07 -0.12 31.98
CA GLY A 535 23.37 -0.50 33.36
C GLY A 535 23.27 0.68 34.33
N ASP A 536 23.73 1.87 33.93
CA ASP A 536 23.57 3.11 34.72
C ASP A 536 22.10 3.50 34.86
N ALA A 537 21.30 3.36 33.80
CA ALA A 537 19.87 3.63 33.85
C ALA A 537 19.13 2.71 34.82
N VAL A 538 19.45 1.42 34.80
CA VAL A 538 18.90 0.43 35.76
C VAL A 538 19.32 0.76 37.19
N ARG A 539 20.58 1.13 37.42
CA ARG A 539 21.06 1.58 38.73
C ARG A 539 20.32 2.83 39.21
N ALA A 540 20.13 3.81 38.33
CA ALA A 540 19.38 5.03 38.65
C ALA A 540 17.93 4.72 39.02
N ALA A 541 17.28 3.82 38.28
CA ALA A 541 15.91 3.39 38.56
C ALA A 541 15.79 2.66 39.91
N LEU A 542 16.69 1.70 40.18
CA LEU A 542 16.71 0.97 41.46
C LEU A 542 17.10 1.85 42.65
N ALA A 543 17.92 2.87 42.43
CA ALA A 543 18.25 3.85 43.46
C ALA A 543 17.06 4.77 43.79
N ALA A 544 16.25 5.13 42.79
CA ALA A 544 15.05 5.93 42.96
C ALA A 544 13.90 5.11 43.59
N ASP A 545 13.73 3.85 43.18
CA ASP A 545 12.75 2.92 43.73
C ASP A 545 13.31 1.48 43.71
N PRO A 546 13.74 0.94 44.86
CA PRO A 546 14.25 -0.42 44.96
C PRO A 546 13.24 -1.52 44.60
N ALA A 547 11.93 -1.20 44.57
CA ALA A 547 10.88 -2.16 44.25
C ALA A 547 10.56 -2.23 42.74
N VAL A 548 11.19 -1.38 41.91
CA VAL A 548 10.93 -1.35 40.48
C VAL A 548 11.35 -2.64 39.79
N LYS A 549 10.51 -3.13 38.88
CA LYS A 549 10.84 -4.31 38.06
C LYS A 549 11.52 -3.87 36.77
N VAL A 550 12.56 -4.61 36.39
CA VAL A 550 13.34 -4.36 35.18
C VAL A 550 13.21 -5.57 34.26
N GLY A 551 12.77 -5.35 33.03
CA GLY A 551 12.73 -6.36 31.97
C GLY A 551 13.79 -6.06 30.92
N ALA A 552 14.62 -7.05 30.59
CA ALA A 552 15.56 -6.94 29.48
C ALA A 552 14.88 -7.32 28.16
N THR A 553 14.93 -6.42 27.17
CA THR A 553 14.40 -6.66 25.83
C THR A 553 15.52 -6.47 24.80
N HIS A 554 16.06 -7.57 24.27
CA HIS A 554 16.92 -7.50 23.09
C HIS A 554 16.03 -7.37 21.85
N ALA A 555 15.75 -6.13 21.43
CA ALA A 555 15.06 -5.86 20.17
C ALA A 555 16.04 -5.21 19.18
N VAL A 556 16.20 -5.82 18.00
CA VAL A 556 16.77 -5.12 16.83
C VAL A 556 15.66 -4.24 16.28
N PHE A 557 15.87 -2.92 16.32
CA PHE A 557 14.83 -1.94 16.00
C PHE A 557 14.76 -1.69 14.48
N ASP A 558 13.57 -1.84 13.91
CA ASP A 558 13.19 -1.28 12.60
C ASP A 558 11.94 -0.40 12.83
N PRO A 559 12.00 0.92 12.62
CA PRO A 559 10.89 1.84 12.87
C PRO A 559 9.65 1.57 12.00
N LEU A 560 9.75 0.75 10.95
CA LEU A 560 8.65 0.43 10.03
C LEU A 560 8.15 -1.01 10.14
N HIS A 561 8.79 -1.85 10.96
CA HIS A 561 8.37 -3.23 11.20
C HIS A 561 8.19 -3.41 12.70
N ALA A 562 6.95 -3.70 13.11
CA ALA A 562 6.65 -4.03 14.49
C ALA A 562 7.70 -5.00 15.06
N VAL A 563 8.33 -4.53 16.14
CA VAL A 563 9.19 -5.20 17.11
C VAL A 563 9.25 -6.73 16.93
N GLU A 564 10.41 -7.27 16.52
CA GLU A 564 10.76 -8.66 16.87
C GLU A 564 10.98 -8.70 18.39
N GLU A 565 9.88 -8.86 19.13
CA GLU A 565 9.87 -8.90 20.59
C GLU A 565 10.30 -10.31 21.03
N ARG A 566 11.61 -10.54 21.19
CA ARG A 566 12.11 -11.72 21.91
C ARG A 566 12.16 -11.40 23.40
N VAL A 567 11.12 -11.78 24.13
CA VAL A 567 11.12 -11.81 25.59
C VAL A 567 12.13 -12.88 26.05
N VAL A 568 13.31 -12.46 26.46
CA VAL A 568 14.22 -13.29 27.25
C VAL A 568 13.93 -12.99 28.71
N ARG A 569 13.18 -13.86 29.40
CA ARG A 569 13.05 -13.78 30.86
C ARG A 569 14.41 -14.10 31.48
N CYS A 570 15.09 -13.09 32.02
CA CYS A 570 16.25 -13.27 32.87
C CYS A 570 16.09 -12.45 34.16
N PHE A 571 16.02 -13.20 35.27
CA PHE A 571 16.11 -12.86 36.71
C PHE A 571 15.14 -11.84 37.30
#